data_AF-A0A1C1Z0I3-F1
#
_entry.id   AF-A0A1C1Z0I3-F1
#
_cell.length_a   1.000
_cell.length_b   1.000
_cell.length_c   1.000
_cell.angle_alpha   90.00
_cell.angle_beta   90.00
_cell.angle_gamma   90.00
#
_symmetry.space_group_name_H-M   'P 1'
#
loop_
_entity.id
_entity.type
_entity.pdbx_description
1 polymer ?
#
loop_
_entity_poly.entity_id
_entity_poly.type
_entity_poly.pdbx_seq_one_letter_code
_entity_poly.pdbx_strand_id
1 'polypeptide(L)'
;MCALLLALAAAPALAEETRTCTPLTPPALISVGGCYVLEGDFEAQGQSDHAIIIDGVDAEIDLAGFRLKAAPSSSAAGIQAINSGSVKISNGAIEGFLFGIRSETDRQNSLVEISNVDISGGARGVFVQADEVRVHNTNVHDVTGYVNWPQAHSIGIEVNANSCDLRDNRVSDIYPVSTAEGIALSLSNPPLDCTITGNEIENGQQPRYGRSFGLWLGGRPRSEDLKITDNRVQGVTYAMMAFPTFNQQVTDNEFVVDCMPGDVSTYGDLTDHNSFVSSGRICRDKVAHLRDLAKAGSPEWNIRLAAALLEDQELGRRPTERCESLREAAEILEGLQDTMIQAKEQMLRVEGLLPYCSK
;
A
#
# COMPACT_ATOMS: atom_id res chain seq x y z
N MET A 1 12.40 46.58 -31.14
CA MET A 1 11.30 45.61 -31.35
C MET A 1 11.85 44.47 -32.19
N CYS A 2 12.16 43.32 -31.58
CA CYS A 2 12.68 42.15 -32.27
C CYS A 2 11.52 41.15 -32.39
N ALA A 3 11.05 40.90 -33.61
CA ALA A 3 9.94 40.00 -33.89
C ALA A 3 10.46 38.55 -33.95
N LEU A 4 10.08 37.73 -32.97
CA LEU A 4 10.37 36.31 -32.92
C LEU A 4 9.29 35.56 -33.72
N LEU A 5 9.63 35.09 -34.91
CA LEU A 5 8.76 34.16 -35.67
C LEU A 5 8.87 32.76 -35.06
N LEU A 6 7.79 32.30 -34.42
CA LEU A 6 7.61 30.89 -34.06
C LEU A 6 7.20 30.12 -35.33
N ALA A 7 8.12 29.30 -35.87
CA ALA A 7 7.77 28.31 -36.88
C ALA A 7 7.22 27.05 -36.18
N LEU A 8 5.89 26.86 -36.23
CA LEU A 8 5.28 25.59 -35.86
C LEU A 8 5.62 24.55 -36.95
N ALA A 9 6.58 23.68 -36.68
CA ALA A 9 6.77 22.48 -37.49
C ALA A 9 5.64 21.49 -37.16
N ALA A 10 4.73 21.26 -38.10
CA ALA A 10 3.77 20.17 -38.01
C ALA A 10 4.55 18.84 -38.08
N ALA A 11 4.72 18.18 -36.94
CA ALA A 11 5.26 16.84 -36.91
C ALA A 11 4.30 15.91 -37.69
N PRO A 12 4.82 15.05 -38.58
CA PRO A 12 3.98 14.06 -39.25
C PRO A 12 3.36 13.16 -38.17
N ALA A 13 2.03 13.13 -38.11
CA ALA A 13 1.32 12.14 -37.32
C ALA A 13 1.68 10.77 -37.89
N LEU A 14 2.54 10.03 -37.18
CA LEU A 14 2.77 8.63 -37.46
C LEU A 14 1.42 7.94 -37.29
N ALA A 15 0.88 7.40 -38.38
CA ALA A 15 -0.34 6.63 -38.32
C ALA A 15 -0.08 5.42 -37.41
N GLU A 16 -0.73 5.38 -36.25
CA GLU A 16 -0.77 4.18 -35.42
C GLU A 16 -1.38 3.06 -36.27
N GLU A 17 -0.66 1.95 -36.43
CA GLU A 17 -1.28 0.74 -36.95
C GLU A 17 -2.45 0.41 -36.02
N THR A 18 -3.68 0.49 -36.55
CA THR A 18 -4.87 0.08 -35.83
C THR A 18 -4.74 -1.39 -35.46
N ARG A 19 -4.27 -1.64 -34.25
CA ARG A 19 -4.16 -2.97 -33.68
C ARG A 19 -5.57 -3.50 -33.42
N THR A 20 -5.97 -4.53 -34.14
CA THR A 20 -7.27 -5.18 -33.93
C THR A 20 -7.23 -6.01 -32.65
N CYS A 21 -7.83 -5.49 -31.57
CA CYS A 21 -7.98 -6.20 -30.31
C CYS A 21 -9.32 -6.97 -30.27
N THR A 22 -9.38 -8.02 -29.45
CA THR A 22 -10.59 -8.84 -29.29
C THR A 22 -11.55 -8.15 -28.33
N PRO A 23 -12.82 -7.95 -28.70
CA PRO A 23 -13.87 -7.56 -27.77
C PRO A 23 -13.90 -8.40 -26.49
N LEU A 24 -14.04 -7.76 -25.34
CA LEU A 24 -14.10 -8.40 -24.03
C LEU A 24 -15.40 -8.03 -23.32
N THR A 25 -16.16 -9.04 -22.89
CA THR A 25 -17.39 -8.86 -22.10
C THR A 25 -17.30 -9.69 -20.81
N PRO A 26 -17.20 -9.06 -19.63
CA PRO A 26 -17.16 -9.77 -18.36
C PRO A 26 -18.52 -10.42 -17.98
N PRO A 27 -18.54 -11.47 -17.13
CA PRO A 27 -17.37 -12.14 -16.59
C PRO A 27 -16.61 -12.93 -17.68
N ALA A 28 -15.28 -12.83 -17.70
CA ALA A 28 -14.46 -13.38 -18.78
C ALA A 28 -13.26 -14.18 -18.27
N LEU A 29 -12.95 -15.27 -18.97
CA LEU A 29 -11.72 -16.04 -18.82
C LEU A 29 -10.87 -15.88 -20.10
N ILE A 30 -9.68 -15.32 -19.94
CA ILE A 30 -8.67 -15.16 -20.98
C ILE A 30 -7.67 -16.32 -20.84
N SER A 31 -7.79 -17.29 -21.74
CA SER A 31 -6.92 -18.48 -21.80
C SER A 31 -6.11 -18.57 -23.10
N VAL A 32 -6.20 -17.54 -23.95
CA VAL A 32 -5.41 -17.38 -25.17
C VAL A 32 -4.71 -16.04 -25.07
N GLY A 33 -3.41 -15.99 -25.39
CA GLY A 33 -2.69 -14.72 -25.33
C GLY A 33 -3.14 -13.76 -26.44
N GLY A 34 -3.20 -12.47 -26.14
CA GLY A 34 -3.68 -11.48 -27.11
C GLY A 34 -3.96 -10.10 -26.53
N CYS A 35 -4.51 -9.23 -27.39
CA CYS A 35 -5.04 -7.93 -26.99
C CYS A 35 -6.56 -8.00 -26.84
N TYR A 36 -7.09 -7.38 -25.80
CA TYR A 36 -8.48 -7.36 -25.41
C TYR A 36 -8.94 -5.93 -25.11
N VAL A 37 -10.15 -5.59 -25.53
CA VAL A 37 -10.76 -4.28 -25.29
C VAL A 37 -12.13 -4.48 -24.66
N LEU A 38 -12.37 -3.87 -23.51
CA LEU A 38 -13.68 -3.91 -22.85
C LEU A 38 -14.71 -3.12 -23.69
N GLU A 39 -15.91 -3.68 -23.88
CA GLU A 39 -16.97 -3.04 -24.71
C GLU A 39 -18.04 -2.28 -23.92
N GLY A 40 -17.99 -2.36 -22.58
CA GLY A 40 -18.97 -1.70 -21.74
C GLY A 40 -18.70 -1.87 -20.25
N ASP A 41 -19.38 -1.06 -19.44
CA ASP A 41 -19.38 -1.22 -17.99
C ASP A 41 -19.88 -2.61 -17.59
N PHE A 42 -19.33 -3.13 -16.50
CA PHE A 42 -19.74 -4.39 -15.89
C PHE A 42 -19.92 -4.25 -14.39
N GLU A 43 -21.00 -4.83 -13.86
CA GLU A 43 -21.25 -4.92 -12.42
C GLU A 43 -21.41 -6.39 -12.00
N ALA A 44 -20.46 -6.88 -11.20
CA ALA A 44 -20.47 -8.21 -10.62
C ALA A 44 -21.65 -8.39 -9.68
N GLN A 45 -22.40 -9.49 -9.85
CA GLN A 45 -23.61 -9.77 -9.08
C GLN A 45 -23.32 -10.63 -7.84
N GLY A 46 -22.23 -11.41 -7.84
CA GLY A 46 -21.82 -12.25 -6.72
C GLY A 46 -20.68 -11.68 -5.88
N GLN A 47 -20.55 -12.18 -4.65
CA GLN A 47 -19.46 -11.80 -3.75
C GLN A 47 -18.11 -12.42 -4.14
N SER A 48 -18.08 -13.46 -4.97
CA SER A 48 -16.85 -14.18 -5.35
C SER A 48 -16.61 -14.20 -6.86
N ASP A 49 -17.36 -13.39 -7.60
CA ASP A 49 -17.27 -13.32 -9.06
C ASP A 49 -16.17 -12.34 -9.47
N HIS A 50 -15.03 -12.88 -9.90
CA HIS A 50 -14.01 -12.10 -10.57
C HIS A 50 -14.57 -11.56 -11.89
N ALA A 51 -14.29 -10.30 -12.24
CA ALA A 51 -14.77 -9.79 -13.52
C ALA A 51 -13.95 -10.35 -14.69
N ILE A 52 -12.62 -10.33 -14.58
CA ILE A 52 -11.73 -10.89 -15.61
C ILE A 52 -10.68 -11.78 -14.94
N ILE A 53 -10.50 -13.00 -15.48
CA ILE A 53 -9.44 -13.93 -15.10
C ILE A 53 -8.52 -14.13 -16.31
N ILE A 54 -7.21 -13.95 -16.11
CA ILE A 54 -6.14 -14.26 -17.05
C ILE A 54 -5.41 -15.49 -16.53
N ASP A 55 -5.44 -16.57 -17.29
CA ASP A 55 -4.93 -17.87 -16.85
C ASP A 55 -3.73 -18.31 -17.70
N GLY A 56 -2.52 -18.15 -17.16
CA GLY A 56 -1.31 -18.73 -17.74
C GLY A 56 -0.80 -18.10 -19.05
N VAL A 57 -1.40 -17.02 -19.53
CA VAL A 57 -1.11 -16.42 -20.85
C VAL A 57 -0.63 -14.97 -20.76
N ASP A 58 -0.07 -14.47 -21.87
CA ASP A 58 0.29 -13.06 -22.02
C ASP A 58 -0.91 -12.30 -22.56
N ALA A 59 -1.36 -11.27 -21.85
CA ALA A 59 -2.56 -10.54 -22.21
C ALA A 59 -2.39 -9.03 -22.03
N GLU A 60 -2.96 -8.29 -22.97
CA GLU A 60 -3.13 -6.83 -22.87
C GLU A 60 -4.60 -6.53 -22.81
N ILE A 61 -5.03 -5.85 -21.75
CA ILE A 61 -6.40 -5.45 -21.51
C ILE A 61 -6.45 -3.92 -21.50
N ASP A 62 -7.15 -3.38 -22.46
CA ASP A 62 -7.59 -1.99 -22.45
C ASP A 62 -9.05 -1.94 -21.96
N LEU A 63 -9.29 -1.24 -20.87
CA LEU A 63 -10.64 -1.05 -20.32
C LEU A 63 -11.42 0.02 -21.11
N ALA A 64 -10.80 0.74 -22.04
CA ALA A 64 -11.42 1.70 -22.96
C ALA A 64 -12.32 2.76 -22.28
N GLY A 65 -11.96 3.16 -21.06
CA GLY A 65 -12.69 4.10 -20.23
C GLY A 65 -13.91 3.51 -19.51
N PHE A 66 -14.20 2.22 -19.68
CA PHE A 66 -15.28 1.54 -18.98
C PHE A 66 -14.89 1.11 -17.57
N ARG A 67 -15.92 0.77 -16.78
CA ARG A 67 -15.80 0.42 -15.37
C ARG A 67 -16.15 -1.04 -15.09
N LEU A 68 -15.30 -1.68 -14.29
CA LEU A 68 -15.62 -2.92 -13.58
C LEU A 68 -16.04 -2.58 -12.16
N LYS A 69 -17.19 -3.06 -11.71
CA LYS A 69 -17.73 -2.77 -10.37
C LYS A 69 -18.13 -4.05 -9.64
N ALA A 70 -17.95 -4.06 -8.32
CA ALA A 70 -18.56 -5.03 -7.41
C ALA A 70 -19.17 -4.33 -6.19
N ALA A 71 -19.96 -5.09 -5.41
CA ALA A 71 -20.41 -4.64 -4.11
C ALA A 71 -19.21 -4.52 -3.13
N PRO A 72 -19.19 -3.55 -2.19
CA PRO A 72 -18.08 -3.33 -1.25
C PRO A 72 -17.69 -4.52 -0.38
N SER A 73 -18.59 -5.51 -0.24
CA SER A 73 -18.34 -6.75 0.49
C SER A 73 -17.83 -7.88 -0.41
N SER A 74 -17.43 -7.58 -1.65
CA SER A 74 -16.87 -8.57 -2.56
C SER A 74 -15.58 -9.13 -1.98
N SER A 75 -15.40 -10.43 -2.15
CA SER A 75 -14.18 -11.19 -1.90
C SER A 75 -13.37 -11.42 -3.19
N ALA A 76 -13.90 -11.01 -4.33
CA ALA A 76 -13.30 -11.21 -5.64
C ALA A 76 -12.28 -10.13 -5.98
N ALA A 77 -11.52 -10.38 -7.05
CA ALA A 77 -10.70 -9.37 -7.70
C ALA A 77 -11.40 -8.82 -8.95
N GLY A 78 -11.19 -7.54 -9.26
CA GLY A 78 -11.68 -6.96 -10.52
C GLY A 78 -11.01 -7.66 -11.70
N ILE A 79 -9.67 -7.64 -11.71
CA ILE A 79 -8.86 -8.40 -12.66
C ILE A 79 -7.92 -9.30 -11.88
N GLN A 80 -7.97 -10.60 -12.16
CA GLN A 80 -7.06 -11.59 -11.60
C GLN A 80 -6.17 -12.18 -12.70
N ALA A 81 -4.86 -12.15 -12.50
CA ALA A 81 -3.90 -12.86 -13.33
C ALA A 81 -3.17 -13.91 -12.49
N ILE A 82 -3.19 -15.16 -12.93
CA ILE A 82 -2.54 -16.28 -12.24
C ILE A 82 -1.55 -16.92 -13.21
N ASN A 83 -0.30 -17.10 -12.77
CA ASN A 83 0.77 -17.76 -13.54
C ASN A 83 0.95 -17.20 -14.97
N SER A 84 0.59 -15.93 -15.17
CA SER A 84 0.66 -15.25 -16.46
C SER A 84 2.10 -14.78 -16.72
N GLY A 85 2.49 -14.64 -18.00
CA GLY A 85 3.81 -14.14 -18.35
C GLY A 85 3.84 -12.61 -18.33
N SER A 86 3.45 -11.98 -19.43
CA SER A 86 3.31 -10.52 -19.55
C SER A 86 1.84 -10.10 -19.52
N VAL A 87 1.45 -9.31 -18.52
CA VAL A 87 0.10 -8.76 -18.39
C VAL A 87 0.15 -7.24 -18.42
N LYS A 88 -0.65 -6.64 -19.29
CA LYS A 88 -0.84 -5.18 -19.35
C LYS A 88 -2.30 -4.84 -19.11
N ILE A 89 -2.58 -3.88 -18.23
CA ILE A 89 -3.93 -3.42 -17.90
C ILE A 89 -3.94 -1.90 -17.97
N SER A 90 -4.88 -1.32 -18.73
CA SER A 90 -4.91 0.14 -18.91
C SER A 90 -6.30 0.76 -19.10
N ASN A 91 -6.36 2.07 -18.90
CA ASN A 91 -7.45 3.00 -19.29
C ASN A 91 -8.86 2.63 -18.83
N GLY A 92 -9.16 2.70 -17.54
CA GLY A 92 -10.53 2.50 -17.06
C GLY A 92 -10.66 2.58 -15.55
N ALA A 93 -11.76 2.05 -15.02
CA ALA A 93 -12.05 2.09 -13.58
C ALA A 93 -12.36 0.70 -13.00
N ILE A 94 -11.91 0.45 -11.76
CA ILE A 94 -12.18 -0.77 -11.00
C ILE A 94 -12.65 -0.39 -9.58
N GLU A 95 -13.89 -0.73 -9.23
CA GLU A 95 -14.56 -0.26 -8.01
C GLU A 95 -15.09 -1.41 -7.15
N GLY A 96 -14.79 -1.40 -5.84
CA GLY A 96 -15.49 -2.19 -4.82
C GLY A 96 -15.08 -3.66 -4.70
N PHE A 97 -14.12 -4.13 -5.49
CA PHE A 97 -13.56 -5.48 -5.35
C PHE A 97 -12.63 -5.59 -4.13
N LEU A 98 -12.45 -6.79 -3.57
CA LEU A 98 -11.47 -7.02 -2.48
C LEU A 98 -10.07 -6.62 -2.92
N PHE A 99 -9.74 -7.01 -4.16
CA PHE A 99 -8.56 -6.59 -4.91
C PHE A 99 -9.03 -5.87 -6.17
N GLY A 100 -8.60 -4.64 -6.42
CA GLY A 100 -8.82 -4.03 -7.73
C GLY A 100 -8.15 -4.88 -8.83
N ILE A 101 -6.83 -5.03 -8.70
CA ILE A 101 -6.00 -5.90 -9.55
C ILE A 101 -5.20 -6.85 -8.67
N ARG A 102 -5.25 -8.14 -8.98
CA ARG A 102 -4.47 -9.19 -8.32
C ARG A 102 -3.67 -9.97 -9.36
N SER A 103 -2.35 -9.92 -9.30
CA SER A 103 -1.47 -10.75 -10.13
C SER A 103 -0.53 -11.58 -9.27
N GLU A 104 -0.53 -12.89 -9.48
CA GLU A 104 0.37 -13.83 -8.81
C GLU A 104 1.04 -14.71 -9.85
N THR A 105 2.30 -14.43 -10.16
CA THR A 105 3.10 -15.25 -11.05
C THR A 105 4.48 -15.50 -10.46
N ASP A 106 4.94 -16.74 -10.61
CA ASP A 106 6.30 -17.19 -10.28
C ASP A 106 7.18 -17.33 -11.53
N ARG A 107 6.67 -16.94 -12.70
CA ARG A 107 7.38 -17.06 -13.97
C ARG A 107 8.51 -16.04 -14.04
N GLN A 108 9.69 -16.53 -14.38
CA GLN A 108 10.85 -15.69 -14.68
C GLN A 108 10.57 -14.82 -15.90
N ASN A 109 11.09 -13.58 -15.91
CA ASN A 109 10.86 -12.59 -16.95
C ASN A 109 9.37 -12.24 -17.18
N SER A 110 8.54 -12.40 -16.14
CA SER A 110 7.16 -11.93 -16.17
C SER A 110 7.12 -10.41 -15.99
N LEU A 111 6.25 -9.75 -16.74
CA LEU A 111 6.02 -8.31 -16.65
C LEU A 111 4.55 -8.07 -16.29
N VAL A 112 4.30 -7.25 -15.28
CA VAL A 112 2.96 -6.73 -15.03
C VAL A 112 3.01 -5.21 -15.14
N GLU A 113 2.26 -4.65 -16.09
CA GLU A 113 2.17 -3.22 -16.34
C GLU A 113 0.74 -2.73 -16.15
N ILE A 114 0.57 -1.74 -15.27
CA ILE A 114 -0.72 -1.12 -14.95
C ILE A 114 -0.58 0.38 -15.24
N SER A 115 -1.47 0.93 -16.06
CA SER A 115 -1.40 2.36 -16.38
C SER A 115 -2.74 3.03 -16.64
N ASN A 116 -2.89 4.29 -16.21
CA ASN A 116 -4.12 5.09 -16.43
C ASN A 116 -5.39 4.38 -15.92
N VAL A 117 -5.31 3.70 -14.77
CA VAL A 117 -6.45 3.04 -14.14
C VAL A 117 -6.86 3.80 -12.88
N ASP A 118 -8.16 3.95 -12.69
CA ASP A 118 -8.77 4.45 -11.46
C ASP A 118 -9.26 3.26 -10.63
N ILE A 119 -8.77 3.09 -9.40
CA ILE A 119 -9.05 1.92 -8.56
C ILE A 119 -9.56 2.39 -7.20
N SER A 120 -10.71 1.87 -6.77
CA SER A 120 -11.26 2.24 -5.48
C SER A 120 -11.97 1.13 -4.70
N GLY A 121 -12.00 1.29 -3.38
CA GLY A 121 -12.64 0.36 -2.45
C GLY A 121 -11.79 -0.86 -2.09
N GLY A 122 -12.39 -1.78 -1.34
CA GLY A 122 -11.76 -3.07 -1.01
C GLY A 122 -10.69 -3.02 0.07
N ALA A 123 -9.90 -4.09 0.14
CA ALA A 123 -8.72 -4.15 1.01
C ALA A 123 -7.43 -3.82 0.29
N ARG A 124 -7.34 -4.10 -1.01
CA ARG A 124 -6.13 -3.85 -1.79
C ARG A 124 -6.49 -3.26 -3.15
N GLY A 125 -5.90 -2.13 -3.50
CA GLY A 125 -6.07 -1.57 -4.84
C GLY A 125 -5.36 -2.44 -5.88
N VAL A 126 -4.04 -2.53 -5.75
CA VAL A 126 -3.17 -3.33 -6.61
C VAL A 126 -2.34 -4.27 -5.75
N PHE A 127 -2.36 -5.56 -6.04
CA PHE A 127 -1.44 -6.54 -5.50
C PHE A 127 -0.79 -7.30 -6.64
N VAL A 128 0.54 -7.19 -6.76
CA VAL A 128 1.28 -7.80 -7.88
C VAL A 128 2.51 -8.52 -7.37
N GLN A 129 2.61 -9.79 -7.75
CA GLN A 129 3.82 -10.59 -7.68
C GLN A 129 4.25 -10.99 -9.10
N ALA A 130 5.41 -10.52 -9.54
CA ALA A 130 6.00 -10.78 -10.86
C ALA A 130 7.52 -10.54 -10.85
N ASP A 131 8.22 -10.78 -11.95
CA ASP A 131 9.66 -10.48 -12.06
C ASP A 131 9.90 -8.97 -12.20
N GLU A 132 9.17 -8.32 -13.11
CA GLU A 132 9.14 -6.88 -13.35
C GLU A 132 7.72 -6.32 -13.17
N VAL A 133 7.60 -5.21 -12.44
CA VAL A 133 6.32 -4.53 -12.19
C VAL A 133 6.41 -3.05 -12.55
N ARG A 134 5.45 -2.57 -13.35
CA ARG A 134 5.32 -1.17 -13.71
C ARG A 134 3.93 -0.66 -13.35
N VAL A 135 3.85 0.40 -12.56
CA VAL A 135 2.57 1.03 -12.21
C VAL A 135 2.71 2.53 -12.43
N HIS A 136 2.03 3.04 -13.45
CA HIS A 136 2.18 4.43 -13.90
C HIS A 136 0.85 5.16 -13.96
N ASN A 137 0.82 6.46 -13.64
CA ASN A 137 -0.35 7.32 -13.86
C ASN A 137 -1.66 6.70 -13.34
N THR A 138 -1.59 5.94 -12.25
CA THR A 138 -2.72 5.20 -11.69
C THR A 138 -3.23 5.94 -10.45
N ASN A 139 -4.54 6.08 -10.33
CA ASN A 139 -5.19 6.66 -9.16
C ASN A 139 -5.77 5.53 -8.31
N VAL A 140 -5.29 5.34 -7.09
CA VAL A 140 -5.81 4.36 -6.13
C VAL A 140 -6.37 5.10 -4.93
N HIS A 141 -7.64 4.92 -4.61
CA HIS A 141 -8.28 5.67 -3.52
C HIS A 141 -9.34 4.90 -2.76
N ASP A 142 -9.75 5.42 -1.60
CA ASP A 142 -10.82 4.86 -0.77
C ASP A 142 -10.63 3.37 -0.42
N VAL A 143 -9.38 2.94 -0.21
CA VAL A 143 -9.07 1.57 0.21
C VAL A 143 -9.16 1.52 1.73
N THR A 144 -10.29 1.02 2.23
CA THR A 144 -10.63 1.06 3.67
C THR A 144 -10.61 -0.31 4.34
N GLY A 145 -9.98 -1.31 3.73
CA GLY A 145 -9.88 -2.67 4.24
C GLY A 145 -11.14 -3.52 4.05
N TYR A 146 -11.13 -4.74 4.59
CA TYR A 146 -12.22 -5.70 4.40
C TYR A 146 -12.85 -6.11 5.73
N VAL A 147 -14.16 -5.89 5.89
CA VAL A 147 -14.87 -6.13 7.15
C VAL A 147 -14.83 -7.59 7.60
N ASN A 148 -14.79 -8.54 6.67
CA ASN A 148 -14.70 -9.97 6.98
C ASN A 148 -13.24 -10.42 7.22
N TRP A 149 -12.27 -9.54 7.01
CA TRP A 149 -10.88 -9.73 7.34
C TRP A 149 -10.34 -8.46 8.04
N PRO A 150 -10.85 -8.13 9.23
CA PRO A 150 -10.61 -6.83 9.88
C PRO A 150 -9.17 -6.62 10.35
N GLN A 151 -8.32 -7.64 10.22
CA GLN A 151 -6.90 -7.58 10.54
C GLN A 151 -6.03 -7.42 9.28
N ALA A 152 -6.62 -7.47 8.09
CA ALA A 152 -5.89 -7.25 6.85
C ALA A 152 -5.38 -5.82 6.81
N HIS A 153 -4.13 -5.66 6.40
CA HIS A 153 -3.65 -4.35 5.98
C HIS A 153 -4.46 -3.88 4.78
N SER A 154 -4.80 -2.59 4.81
CA SER A 154 -5.45 -1.92 3.69
C SER A 154 -4.34 -1.30 2.85
N ILE A 155 -4.16 -1.75 1.61
CA ILE A 155 -2.98 -1.39 0.82
C ILE A 155 -3.38 -0.79 -0.52
N GLY A 156 -2.87 0.40 -0.85
CA GLY A 156 -3.10 1.02 -2.15
C GLY A 156 -2.45 0.20 -3.26
N ILE A 157 -1.12 0.23 -3.33
CA ILE A 157 -0.32 -0.55 -4.28
C ILE A 157 0.69 -1.40 -3.51
N GLU A 158 0.65 -2.70 -3.71
CA GLU A 158 1.59 -3.67 -3.16
C GLU A 158 2.33 -4.41 -4.26
N VAL A 159 3.65 -4.40 -4.16
CA VAL A 159 4.56 -5.03 -5.11
C VAL A 159 5.45 -6.03 -4.41
N ASN A 160 5.56 -7.22 -5.01
CA ASN A 160 6.53 -8.26 -4.67
C ASN A 160 7.23 -8.68 -5.96
N ALA A 161 8.35 -8.01 -6.28
CA ALA A 161 9.03 -8.19 -7.55
C ALA A 161 10.56 -8.19 -7.41
N ASN A 162 11.27 -8.60 -8.47
CA ASN A 162 12.71 -8.42 -8.56
C ASN A 162 13.07 -7.03 -9.09
N SER A 163 12.21 -6.43 -9.92
CA SER A 163 12.34 -5.04 -10.36
C SER A 163 11.01 -4.28 -10.37
N CYS A 164 11.03 -2.97 -10.12
CA CYS A 164 9.84 -2.12 -10.34
C CYS A 164 10.07 -0.68 -10.81
N ASP A 165 9.06 -0.13 -11.49
CA ASP A 165 8.93 1.29 -11.85
C ASP A 165 7.55 1.77 -11.40
N LEU A 166 7.49 2.49 -10.28
CA LEU A 166 6.27 3.04 -9.69
C LEU A 166 6.33 4.56 -9.80
N ARG A 167 5.64 5.13 -10.80
CA ARG A 167 5.73 6.57 -11.04
C ARG A 167 4.45 7.27 -11.40
N ASP A 168 4.41 8.54 -11.03
CA ASP A 168 3.31 9.46 -11.34
C ASP A 168 1.94 8.92 -10.87
N ASN A 169 1.92 8.11 -9.82
CA ASN A 169 0.69 7.57 -9.25
C ASN A 169 0.13 8.51 -8.19
N ARG A 170 -1.19 8.50 -8.06
CA ARG A 170 -1.90 9.15 -6.96
C ARG A 170 -2.50 8.08 -6.06
N VAL A 171 -2.11 8.04 -4.80
CA VAL A 171 -2.62 7.08 -3.83
C VAL A 171 -3.20 7.82 -2.63
N SER A 172 -4.50 7.69 -2.39
CA SER A 172 -5.17 8.48 -1.36
C SER A 172 -6.19 7.75 -0.53
N ASP A 173 -6.46 8.27 0.66
CA ASP A 173 -7.53 7.78 1.54
C ASP A 173 -7.45 6.27 1.81
N ILE A 174 -6.22 5.83 2.16
CA ILE A 174 -5.92 4.45 2.52
C ILE A 174 -6.01 4.32 4.03
N TYR A 175 -7.09 3.69 4.48
CA TYR A 175 -7.45 3.62 5.90
C TYR A 175 -7.52 2.18 6.39
N PRO A 176 -6.93 1.87 7.55
CA PRO A 176 -7.06 0.55 8.15
C PRO A 176 -8.49 0.28 8.65
N VAL A 177 -8.83 -1.01 8.71
CA VAL A 177 -9.91 -1.51 9.58
C VAL A 177 -9.31 -1.87 10.94
N SER A 178 -10.02 -1.53 12.02
CA SER A 178 -9.60 -1.86 13.39
C SER A 178 -8.18 -1.34 13.68
N THR A 179 -7.35 -2.12 14.38
CA THR A 179 -5.96 -1.79 14.68
C THR A 179 -4.97 -2.20 13.59
N ALA A 180 -5.44 -2.56 12.39
CA ALA A 180 -4.56 -2.85 11.26
C ALA A 180 -3.86 -1.57 10.75
N GLU A 181 -3.20 -1.67 9.60
CA GLU A 181 -2.45 -0.55 9.01
C GLU A 181 -2.96 -0.24 7.60
N GLY A 182 -3.07 1.05 7.31
CA GLY A 182 -3.29 1.57 5.96
C GLY A 182 -1.95 1.89 5.32
N ILE A 183 -1.66 1.38 4.13
CA ILE A 183 -0.35 1.53 3.49
C ILE A 183 -0.58 1.99 2.07
N ALA A 184 -0.10 3.18 1.70
CA ALA A 184 -0.31 3.66 0.33
C ALA A 184 0.51 2.86 -0.69
N LEU A 185 1.84 2.79 -0.52
CA LEU A 185 2.72 1.96 -1.34
C LEU A 185 3.51 0.98 -0.47
N SER A 186 3.51 -0.30 -0.85
CA SER A 186 4.23 -1.36 -0.13
C SER A 186 5.14 -2.16 -1.06
N LEU A 187 6.39 -2.32 -0.68
CA LEU A 187 7.31 -3.33 -1.22
C LEU A 187 7.43 -4.45 -0.19
N SER A 188 6.72 -5.57 -0.39
CA SER A 188 6.63 -6.64 0.62
C SER A 188 7.92 -7.46 0.72
N ASN A 189 8.67 -7.53 -0.36
CA ASN A 189 10.02 -8.05 -0.42
C ASN A 189 10.81 -7.12 -1.37
N PRO A 190 11.80 -6.35 -0.89
CA PRO A 190 12.35 -5.26 -1.66
C PRO A 190 13.00 -5.83 -2.91
N PRO A 191 12.65 -5.30 -4.09
CA PRO A 191 13.26 -5.67 -5.35
C PRO A 191 14.77 -5.39 -5.33
N LEU A 192 15.46 -6.01 -6.28
CA LEU A 192 16.87 -5.72 -6.57
C LEU A 192 17.02 -4.38 -7.27
N ASP A 193 16.04 -3.94 -8.05
CA ASP A 193 16.10 -2.68 -8.78
C ASP A 193 14.71 -2.04 -8.79
N CYS A 194 14.51 -0.92 -8.10
CA CYS A 194 13.22 -0.26 -8.21
C CYS A 194 13.30 1.25 -8.12
N THR A 195 12.46 1.89 -8.91
CA THR A 195 12.29 3.34 -8.88
C THR A 195 10.87 3.66 -8.41
N ILE A 196 10.76 4.50 -7.39
CA ILE A 196 9.51 5.08 -6.91
C ILE A 196 9.64 6.60 -7.06
N THR A 197 8.97 7.18 -8.06
CA THR A 197 9.17 8.60 -8.37
C THR A 197 7.92 9.37 -8.77
N GLY A 198 7.84 10.66 -8.41
CA GLY A 198 6.73 11.52 -8.84
C GLY A 198 5.36 11.14 -8.28
N ASN A 199 5.29 10.29 -7.25
CA ASN A 199 4.02 9.84 -6.70
C ASN A 199 3.45 10.86 -5.70
N GLU A 200 2.13 11.03 -5.71
CA GLU A 200 1.38 11.82 -4.73
C GLU A 200 0.60 10.89 -3.80
N ILE A 201 0.93 10.95 -2.51
CA ILE A 201 0.31 10.13 -1.46
C ILE A 201 -0.38 11.04 -0.44
N GLU A 202 -1.68 10.84 -0.24
CA GLU A 202 -2.45 11.71 0.66
C GLU A 202 -3.57 10.99 1.42
N ASN A 203 -3.64 11.18 2.74
CA ASN A 203 -4.88 10.92 3.47
C ASN A 203 -5.55 12.23 3.87
N GLY A 204 -6.80 12.42 3.42
CA GLY A 204 -7.58 13.61 3.74
C GLY A 204 -7.91 13.74 5.23
N GLN A 205 -7.94 12.62 5.96
CA GLN A 205 -8.23 12.55 7.38
C GLN A 205 -7.22 11.69 8.14
N GLN A 206 -7.14 11.85 9.46
CA GLN A 206 -6.41 10.88 10.27
C GLN A 206 -7.21 9.57 10.35
N PRO A 207 -6.55 8.41 10.27
CA PRO A 207 -7.24 7.14 10.46
C PRO A 207 -7.92 7.13 11.84
N ARG A 208 -9.19 6.71 11.86
CA ARG A 208 -9.98 6.65 13.10
C ARG A 208 -9.39 5.65 14.08
N TYR A 209 -8.96 4.50 13.56
CA TYR A 209 -8.31 3.39 14.26
C TYR A 209 -7.02 3.05 13.53
N GLY A 210 -6.09 2.32 14.16
CA GLY A 210 -4.83 1.94 13.51
C GLY A 210 -3.99 3.12 13.02
N ARG A 211 -2.98 2.83 12.20
CA ARG A 211 -2.06 3.84 11.65
C ARG A 211 -2.00 3.76 10.13
N SER A 212 -1.51 4.83 9.53
CA SER A 212 -1.31 4.91 8.07
C SER A 212 0.14 5.22 7.72
N PHE A 213 0.63 4.60 6.66
CA PHE A 213 1.97 4.77 6.13
C PHE A 213 1.89 5.24 4.68
N GLY A 214 2.74 6.19 4.32
CA GLY A 214 2.94 6.53 2.91
C GLY A 214 3.65 5.39 2.17
N LEU A 215 4.85 5.06 2.65
CA LEU A 215 5.70 4.04 2.07
C LEU A 215 5.98 2.93 3.09
N TRP A 216 5.94 1.67 2.67
CA TRP A 216 6.38 0.54 3.49
C TRP A 216 7.37 -0.32 2.70
N LEU A 217 8.61 -0.39 3.18
CA LEU A 217 9.67 -1.21 2.61
C LEU A 217 9.91 -2.41 3.55
N GLY A 218 9.19 -3.50 3.33
CA GLY A 218 9.30 -4.72 4.12
C GLY A 218 10.57 -5.47 3.76
N GLY A 219 11.17 -6.25 4.65
CA GLY A 219 12.38 -7.04 4.36
C GLY A 219 13.68 -6.22 4.23
N ARG A 220 14.83 -6.91 4.19
CA ARG A 220 16.14 -6.26 4.07
C ARG A 220 16.37 -5.80 2.62
N PRO A 221 17.00 -4.63 2.39
CA PRO A 221 17.42 -4.25 1.05
C PRO A 221 18.27 -5.35 0.45
N ARG A 222 17.95 -5.72 -0.78
CA ARG A 222 18.79 -6.63 -1.57
C ARG A 222 19.76 -5.89 -2.46
N SER A 223 19.60 -4.57 -2.61
CA SER A 223 20.36 -3.76 -3.54
C SER A 223 20.51 -2.31 -3.09
N GLU A 224 21.54 -1.67 -3.64
CA GLU A 224 21.76 -0.23 -3.59
C GLU A 224 20.94 0.53 -4.64
N ASP A 225 20.29 -0.19 -5.56
CA ASP A 225 19.61 0.36 -6.74
C ASP A 225 18.15 0.78 -6.52
N LEU A 226 17.59 0.61 -5.31
CA LEU A 226 16.30 1.23 -5.01
C LEU A 226 16.47 2.75 -5.01
N LYS A 227 15.54 3.47 -5.64
CA LYS A 227 15.50 4.93 -5.71
C LYS A 227 14.11 5.42 -5.37
N ILE A 228 14.00 6.29 -4.39
CA ILE A 228 12.74 6.91 -3.98
C ILE A 228 12.94 8.43 -4.05
N THR A 229 12.48 9.05 -5.14
CA THR A 229 12.74 10.47 -5.41
C THR A 229 11.53 11.24 -5.90
N ASP A 230 11.47 12.53 -5.60
CA ASP A 230 10.41 13.43 -6.10
C ASP A 230 8.99 12.98 -5.72
N ASN A 231 8.81 12.29 -4.60
CA ASN A 231 7.49 11.91 -4.11
C ASN A 231 6.98 12.91 -3.08
N ARG A 232 5.66 13.08 -3.03
CA ARG A 232 4.97 13.91 -2.05
C ARG A 232 4.07 13.04 -1.19
N VAL A 233 4.30 13.01 0.12
CA VAL A 233 3.49 12.22 1.06
C VAL A 233 2.94 13.15 2.13
N GLN A 234 1.62 13.22 2.26
CA GLN A 234 0.96 14.08 3.22
C GLN A 234 -0.22 13.43 3.94
N GLY A 235 -0.52 13.90 5.16
CA GLY A 235 -1.74 13.53 5.89
C GLY A 235 -1.78 12.09 6.43
N VAL A 236 -0.75 11.29 6.16
CA VAL A 236 -0.53 9.96 6.75
C VAL A 236 0.05 10.06 8.16
N THR A 237 -0.08 8.97 8.94
CA THR A 237 0.50 8.89 10.28
C THR A 237 2.03 8.92 10.22
N TYR A 238 2.62 8.11 9.34
CA TYR A 238 4.05 8.00 9.13
C TYR A 238 4.40 8.11 7.64
N ALA A 239 5.46 8.84 7.30
CA ALA A 239 5.90 8.98 5.91
C ALA A 239 6.31 7.65 5.32
N MET A 240 7.15 6.92 6.06
CA MET A 240 7.78 5.70 5.61
C MET A 240 8.07 4.77 6.78
N MET A 241 7.93 3.45 6.56
CA MET A 241 8.57 2.40 7.35
C MET A 241 9.62 1.71 6.50
N ALA A 242 10.88 1.72 6.94
CA ALA A 242 11.99 1.09 6.24
C ALA A 242 13.07 0.62 7.22
N PHE A 243 13.97 -0.25 6.76
CA PHE A 243 15.22 -0.53 7.47
C PHE A 243 16.19 0.65 7.34
N PRO A 244 17.04 0.93 8.35
CA PRO A 244 18.00 2.05 8.33
C PRO A 244 18.91 2.12 7.09
N THR A 245 19.21 0.98 6.48
CA THR A 245 20.08 0.87 5.30
C THR A 245 19.49 1.50 4.03
N PHE A 246 18.21 1.86 4.01
CA PHE A 246 17.57 2.50 2.84
C PHE A 246 17.79 4.01 2.76
N ASN A 247 18.37 4.63 3.79
CA ASN A 247 18.29 6.09 3.93
C ASN A 247 19.02 6.88 2.82
N GLN A 248 20.07 6.32 2.22
CA GLN A 248 20.84 7.01 1.17
C GLN A 248 20.15 7.00 -0.21
N GLN A 249 19.06 6.26 -0.35
CA GLN A 249 18.33 6.04 -1.60
C GLN A 249 17.03 6.83 -1.68
N VAL A 250 16.71 7.58 -0.62
CA VAL A 250 15.49 8.37 -0.48
C VAL A 250 15.90 9.83 -0.49
N THR A 251 15.72 10.51 -1.61
CA THR A 251 16.15 11.91 -1.78
C THR A 251 15.07 12.73 -2.48
N ASP A 252 15.08 14.04 -2.26
CA ASP A 252 14.22 14.99 -2.98
C ASP A 252 12.71 14.74 -2.80
N ASN A 253 12.31 14.13 -1.68
CA ASN A 253 10.89 13.93 -1.35
C ASN A 253 10.35 15.03 -0.41
N GLU A 254 9.05 15.27 -0.48
CA GLU A 254 8.30 16.12 0.45
C GLU A 254 7.42 15.28 1.37
N PHE A 255 7.70 15.31 2.68
CA PHE A 255 6.98 14.57 3.71
C PHE A 255 6.26 15.54 4.66
N VAL A 256 4.93 15.58 4.60
CA VAL A 256 4.07 16.37 5.49
C VAL A 256 3.28 15.45 6.42
N VAL A 257 3.86 15.07 7.56
CA VAL A 257 3.36 13.93 8.37
C VAL A 257 3.02 14.27 9.81
N ASP A 258 2.15 13.45 10.40
CA ASP A 258 1.68 13.62 11.79
C ASP A 258 2.75 13.19 12.80
N CYS A 259 3.32 12.01 12.59
CA CYS A 259 4.45 11.52 13.34
C CYS A 259 5.71 11.69 12.50
N MET A 260 6.58 12.61 12.92
CA MET A 260 7.97 12.60 12.44
C MET A 260 8.58 11.23 12.73
N PRO A 261 9.52 10.73 11.89
CA PRO A 261 10.22 9.48 12.15
C PRO A 261 10.84 9.53 13.56
N GLY A 262 10.23 8.84 14.53
CA GLY A 262 10.58 8.97 15.95
C GLY A 262 11.90 8.29 16.32
N ASP A 263 12.46 7.50 15.41
CA ASP A 263 13.68 6.70 15.62
C ASP A 263 14.91 7.34 14.93
N VAL A 264 14.96 8.67 15.02
CA VAL A 264 15.87 9.59 14.29
C VAL A 264 17.37 9.35 14.50
N SER A 265 17.78 8.47 15.41
CA SER A 265 19.21 8.18 15.60
C SER A 265 19.83 7.46 14.40
N THR A 266 19.03 6.76 13.59
CA THR A 266 19.48 6.10 12.36
C THR A 266 19.10 6.85 11.08
N TYR A 267 18.26 7.89 11.18
CA TYR A 267 17.65 8.60 10.05
C TYR A 267 18.23 9.98 9.75
N GLY A 268 19.38 10.36 10.34
CA GLY A 268 20.03 11.65 10.02
C GLY A 268 20.16 11.90 8.52
N ASP A 269 20.54 10.87 7.77
CA ASP A 269 20.66 10.91 6.31
C ASP A 269 19.32 11.21 5.60
N LEU A 270 18.17 10.73 6.11
CA LEU A 270 16.87 11.01 5.46
C LEU A 270 16.50 12.48 5.55
N THR A 271 16.73 13.13 6.70
CA THR A 271 16.34 14.53 6.88
C THR A 271 17.22 15.50 6.11
N ASP A 272 18.45 15.10 5.76
CA ASP A 272 19.38 15.93 5.01
C ASP A 272 19.06 15.99 3.51
N HIS A 273 18.37 14.96 2.99
CA HIS A 273 18.05 14.82 1.58
C HIS A 273 16.57 14.99 1.26
N ASN A 274 15.70 15.22 2.26
CA ASN A 274 14.26 15.34 2.07
C ASN A 274 13.68 16.48 2.89
N SER A 275 12.56 17.04 2.42
CA SER A 275 11.80 18.04 3.16
C SER A 275 10.83 17.37 4.12
N PHE A 276 10.98 17.64 5.42
CA PHE A 276 10.02 17.19 6.43
C PHE A 276 9.29 18.38 7.05
N VAL A 277 7.97 18.34 6.99
CA VAL A 277 7.07 19.29 7.65
C VAL A 277 6.16 18.52 8.58
N SER A 278 6.12 18.89 9.85
CA SER A 278 5.08 18.36 10.73
C SER A 278 3.73 18.92 10.30
N SER A 279 2.73 18.06 10.12
CA SER A 279 1.36 18.48 9.82
C SER A 279 0.70 19.30 10.94
N GLY A 280 1.35 19.38 12.11
CA GLY A 280 0.79 19.96 13.33
C GLY A 280 -0.26 19.08 14.01
N ARG A 281 -0.62 17.93 13.41
CA ARG A 281 -1.53 16.97 14.04
C ARG A 281 -0.79 16.19 15.13
N ILE A 282 -1.55 15.74 16.14
CA ILE A 282 -0.99 14.96 17.24
C ILE A 282 -0.61 13.57 16.71
N CYS A 283 0.65 13.19 16.90
CA CYS A 283 1.09 11.81 16.72
C CYS A 283 0.35 10.92 17.74
N ARG A 284 -0.64 10.16 17.25
CA ARG A 284 -1.58 9.42 18.11
C ARG A 284 -0.96 8.20 18.81
N ASP A 285 0.21 7.76 18.37
CA ASP A 285 0.88 6.57 18.91
C ASP A 285 1.79 6.84 20.12
N LYS A 286 1.72 8.05 20.70
CA LYS A 286 2.36 8.29 22.00
C LYS A 286 1.60 7.55 23.09
N VAL A 287 2.29 6.73 23.89
CA VAL A 287 1.73 6.00 25.05
C VAL A 287 0.82 6.87 25.92
N ALA A 288 1.23 8.11 26.23
CA ALA A 288 0.41 9.03 27.03
C ALA A 288 -0.95 9.35 26.37
N HIS A 289 -0.96 9.60 25.05
CA HIS A 289 -2.20 9.85 24.31
C HIS A 289 -3.06 8.59 24.21
N LEU A 290 -2.44 7.44 23.94
CA LEU A 290 -3.15 6.15 23.88
C LEU A 290 -3.77 5.76 25.22
N ARG A 291 -3.13 6.08 26.35
CA ARG A 291 -3.74 5.92 27.69
C ARG A 291 -5.00 6.76 27.84
N ASP A 292 -5.03 7.98 27.32
CA ASP A 292 -6.23 8.83 27.39
C ASP A 292 -7.35 8.30 26.50
N LEU A 293 -7.02 7.77 25.32
CA LEU A 293 -7.99 7.12 24.44
C LEU A 293 -8.51 5.79 25.02
N ALA A 294 -7.64 4.99 25.63
CA ALA A 294 -7.98 3.73 26.29
C ALA A 294 -8.98 3.92 27.44
N LYS A 295 -8.89 5.03 28.19
CA LYS A 295 -9.88 5.40 29.23
C LYS A 295 -11.30 5.57 28.70
N ALA A 296 -11.47 5.84 27.41
CA ALA A 296 -12.80 5.91 26.79
C ALA A 296 -13.47 4.52 26.66
N GLY A 297 -12.75 3.43 26.95
CA GLY A 297 -13.30 2.08 27.08
C GLY A 297 -13.45 1.30 25.78
N SER A 298 -12.94 1.80 24.64
CA SER A 298 -12.94 1.04 23.38
C SER A 298 -11.80 0.01 23.37
N PRO A 299 -12.09 -1.28 23.12
CA PRO A 299 -11.08 -2.35 23.09
C PRO A 299 -9.93 -2.10 22.10
N GLU A 300 -10.21 -1.43 20.98
CA GLU A 300 -9.23 -1.09 19.95
C GLU A 300 -8.13 -0.16 20.49
N TRP A 301 -8.49 0.79 21.37
CA TRP A 301 -7.51 1.69 22.00
C TRP A 301 -6.65 0.98 23.04
N ASN A 302 -7.22 0.01 23.75
CA ASN A 302 -6.47 -0.83 24.68
C ASN A 302 -5.44 -1.71 23.95
N ILE A 303 -5.82 -2.37 22.85
CA ILE A 303 -4.87 -3.13 22.02
C ILE A 303 -3.77 -2.21 21.49
N ARG A 304 -4.13 -1.02 21.00
CA ARG A 304 -3.16 -0.07 20.47
C ARG A 304 -2.21 0.46 21.55
N LEU A 305 -2.71 0.72 22.75
CA LEU A 305 -1.89 1.08 23.90
C LEU A 305 -0.91 -0.05 24.25
N ALA A 306 -1.37 -1.30 24.31
CA ALA A 306 -0.50 -2.45 24.56
C ALA A 306 0.58 -2.58 23.49
N ALA A 307 0.24 -2.42 22.21
CA ALA A 307 1.23 -2.43 21.12
C ALA A 307 2.27 -1.30 21.26
N ALA A 308 1.83 -0.08 21.56
CA ALA A 308 2.76 1.04 21.77
C ALA A 308 3.65 0.86 23.01
N LEU A 309 3.15 0.26 24.08
CA LEU A 309 3.95 -0.10 25.26
C LEU A 309 5.03 -1.14 24.94
N LEU A 310 4.73 -2.08 24.03
CA LEU A 310 5.69 -3.06 23.53
C LEU A 310 6.75 -2.43 22.61
N GLU A 311 6.36 -1.55 21.71
CA GLU A 311 7.30 -0.82 20.83
C GLU A 311 8.21 0.10 21.65
N ASP A 312 7.66 0.82 22.63
CA ASP A 312 8.40 1.70 23.54
C ASP A 312 9.44 0.95 24.41
N GLN A 313 9.24 -0.35 24.64
CA GLN A 313 10.22 -1.22 25.32
C GLN A 313 11.47 -1.46 24.47
N GLU A 314 11.32 -1.59 23.15
CA GLU A 314 12.41 -1.88 22.23
C GLU A 314 13.33 -0.67 22.03
N LEU A 315 12.76 0.54 22.13
CA LEU A 315 13.42 1.83 21.87
C LEU A 315 14.33 2.37 23.00
N GLY A 316 14.91 1.50 23.83
CA GLY A 316 16.09 1.88 24.63
C GLY A 316 15.85 2.42 26.05
N ARG A 317 14.67 2.23 26.65
CA ARG A 317 14.42 2.60 28.06
C ARG A 317 15.28 1.81 29.06
N ARG A 318 15.36 2.28 30.31
CA ARG A 318 16.04 1.54 31.39
C ARG A 318 15.34 0.20 31.61
N PRO A 319 16.06 -0.89 31.98
CA PRO A 319 15.46 -2.21 32.17
C PRO A 319 14.22 -2.23 33.06
N THR A 320 14.17 -1.40 34.11
CA THR A 320 13.02 -1.31 35.03
C THR A 320 11.77 -0.74 34.36
N GLU A 321 11.92 0.35 33.60
CA GLU A 321 10.82 0.99 32.86
C GLU A 321 10.28 0.07 31.76
N ARG A 322 11.16 -0.72 31.13
CA ARG A 322 10.77 -1.74 30.14
C ARG A 322 9.81 -2.77 30.73
N CYS A 323 10.08 -3.21 31.96
CA CYS A 323 9.28 -4.22 32.62
C CYS A 323 7.94 -3.71 33.15
N GLU A 324 7.87 -2.42 33.50
CA GLU A 324 6.59 -1.77 33.81
C GLU A 324 5.70 -1.70 32.57
N SER A 325 6.23 -1.25 31.42
CA SER A 325 5.47 -1.22 30.16
C SER A 325 5.00 -2.63 29.74
N LEU A 326 5.84 -3.66 29.89
CA LEU A 326 5.48 -5.04 29.56
C LEU A 326 4.37 -5.59 30.47
N ARG A 327 4.40 -5.29 31.77
CA ARG A 327 3.35 -5.70 32.71
C ARG A 327 2.04 -4.99 32.42
N GLU A 328 2.07 -3.69 32.19
CA GLU A 328 0.88 -2.92 31.81
C GLU A 328 0.28 -3.47 30.50
N ALA A 329 1.10 -3.78 29.49
CA ALA A 329 0.64 -4.41 28.27
C ALA A 329 0.00 -5.78 28.54
N ALA A 330 0.60 -6.62 29.38
CA ALA A 330 0.03 -7.92 29.77
C ALA A 330 -1.35 -7.76 30.42
N GLU A 331 -1.49 -6.87 31.41
CA GLU A 331 -2.75 -6.62 32.11
C GLU A 331 -3.86 -6.19 31.15
N ILE A 332 -3.54 -5.31 30.20
CA ILE A 332 -4.49 -4.85 29.18
C ILE A 332 -4.92 -6.02 28.29
N LEU A 333 -3.97 -6.84 27.82
CA LEU A 333 -4.22 -7.91 26.87
C LEU A 333 -4.97 -9.09 27.51
N GLU A 334 -4.73 -9.38 28.78
CA GLU A 334 -5.41 -10.45 29.52
C GLU A 334 -6.91 -10.19 29.62
N GLY A 335 -7.31 -8.92 29.79
CA GLY A 335 -8.71 -8.51 29.79
C GLY A 335 -9.41 -8.60 28.42
N LEU A 336 -8.67 -8.80 27.33
CA LEU A 336 -9.18 -8.76 25.95
C LEU A 336 -9.04 -10.06 25.17
N GLN A 337 -8.16 -10.98 25.59
CA GLN A 337 -7.77 -12.18 24.82
C GLN A 337 -8.94 -13.09 24.42
N ASP A 338 -10.02 -13.13 25.22
CA ASP A 338 -11.21 -13.94 24.93
C ASP A 338 -12.15 -13.29 23.89
N THR A 339 -11.96 -11.99 23.62
CA THR A 339 -12.83 -11.20 22.75
C THR A 339 -12.15 -10.78 21.45
N MET A 340 -10.81 -10.76 21.42
CA MET A 340 -10.04 -10.25 20.29
C MET A 340 -8.82 -11.12 19.99
N ILE A 341 -8.78 -11.69 18.78
CA ILE A 341 -7.65 -12.50 18.29
C ILE A 341 -6.33 -11.72 18.35
N GLN A 342 -6.35 -10.43 18.03
CA GLN A 342 -5.16 -9.55 18.13
C GLN A 342 -4.61 -9.47 19.56
N ALA A 343 -5.47 -9.45 20.57
CA ALA A 343 -5.00 -9.40 21.96
C ALA A 343 -4.25 -10.68 22.32
N LYS A 344 -4.72 -11.84 21.83
CA LYS A 344 -4.05 -13.12 22.00
C LYS A 344 -2.68 -13.19 21.31
N GLU A 345 -2.59 -12.69 20.07
CA GLU A 345 -1.32 -12.65 19.34
C GLU A 345 -0.29 -11.75 20.03
N GLN A 346 -0.71 -10.57 20.48
CA GLN A 346 0.17 -9.66 21.23
C GLN A 346 0.56 -10.27 22.58
N MET A 347 -0.35 -10.98 23.26
CA MET A 347 -0.06 -11.66 24.53
C MET A 347 1.08 -12.66 24.39
N LEU A 348 1.08 -13.47 23.32
CA LEU A 348 2.18 -14.42 23.05
C LEU A 348 3.54 -13.72 22.95
N ARG A 349 3.59 -12.51 22.35
CA ARG A 349 4.80 -11.69 22.31
C ARG A 349 5.21 -11.24 23.71
N VAL A 350 4.25 -10.78 24.52
CA VAL A 350 4.50 -10.35 25.91
C VAL A 350 5.02 -11.50 26.77
N GLU A 351 4.40 -12.67 26.69
CA GLU A 351 4.82 -13.89 27.40
C GLU A 351 6.25 -14.31 27.05
N GLY A 352 6.67 -14.11 25.79
CA GLY A 352 8.06 -14.35 25.38
C GLY A 352 9.08 -13.39 25.99
N LEU A 353 8.66 -12.16 26.33
CA LEU A 353 9.53 -11.09 26.84
C LEU A 353 9.52 -10.99 28.38
N LEU A 354 8.41 -11.34 29.04
CA LEU A 354 8.26 -11.25 30.49
C LEU A 354 9.34 -11.99 31.32
N PRO A 355 9.86 -13.17 30.92
CA PRO A 355 10.91 -13.86 31.67
C PRO A 355 12.22 -13.06 31.81
N TYR A 356 12.44 -12.05 30.96
CA TYR A 356 13.61 -11.17 31.04
C TYR A 356 13.44 -10.05 32.09
N CYS A 357 12.27 -9.94 32.72
CA CYS A 357 11.96 -8.93 33.75
C CYS A 357 12.12 -9.39 35.20
N SER A 358 12.50 -10.65 35.41
CA SER A 358 12.70 -11.26 36.74
C SER A 358 14.18 -11.43 37.12
N LYS A 359 15.10 -10.93 36.29
CA LYS A 359 16.54 -10.84 36.54
C LYS A 359 16.94 -9.39 36.78
#